data_AF-A0A7R9CV69-F1
#
_entry.id   AF-A0A7R9CV69-F1
#
_cell.length_a   1.000
_cell.length_b   1.000
_cell.length_c   1.000
_cell.angle_alpha   90.00
_cell.angle_beta   90.00
_cell.angle_gamma   90.00
#
_symmetry.space_group_name_H-M   'P 1'
#
loop_
_entity.id
_entity.type
_entity.pdbx_description
1 polymer ?
#
loop_
_entity_poly.entity_id
_entity_poly.type
_entity_poly.pdbx_seq_one_letter_code
_entity_poly.pdbx_strand_id
1 'polypeptide(L)'
;MWSPTRTKKYGVGWYRGFSTKNRSVKGIFPTTYICVKPCKIDNEGLFESVIPIEDSVVREVTLVLREWGNIWKQLYVDRETYKFSTLSKVMRELLEWRRQLLTGTLTQDHMREFKLKITSKIDWGNR
;
A
#
# COMPACT_ATOMS: atom_id res chain seq x y z
N MET A 1 -3.56 -5.08 -2.64
CA MET A 1 -2.87 -4.74 -3.89
C MET A 1 -2.51 -6.07 -4.51
N TRP A 2 -3.28 -6.53 -5.50
CA TRP A 2 -3.09 -7.84 -6.11
C TRP A 2 -2.28 -7.61 -7.39
N SER A 3 -1.10 -8.19 -7.39
CA SER A 3 -0.12 -8.08 -8.48
C SER A 3 -0.43 -9.16 -9.51
N PRO A 4 -0.47 -8.85 -10.81
CA PRO A 4 -0.63 -9.85 -11.86
C PRO A 4 0.67 -10.63 -12.01
N THR A 5 0.95 -11.57 -11.11
CA THR A 5 1.77 -12.73 -11.50
C THR A 5 0.99 -13.46 -12.55
N ARG A 6 1.56 -13.67 -13.75
CA ARG A 6 0.97 -14.38 -14.91
C ARG A 6 -0.39 -14.97 -14.55
N THR A 7 -1.43 -14.13 -14.53
CA THR A 7 -2.75 -14.58 -14.16
C THR A 7 -3.26 -15.26 -15.40
N LYS A 8 -2.79 -16.50 -15.63
CA LYS A 8 -3.30 -17.35 -16.68
C LYS A 8 -4.79 -17.42 -16.40
N LYS A 9 -5.59 -16.86 -17.31
CA LYS A 9 -7.04 -17.07 -17.34
C LYS A 9 -7.24 -18.58 -17.20
N TYR A 10 -7.70 -19.02 -16.04
CA TYR A 10 -7.90 -20.43 -15.78
C TYR A 10 -9.33 -20.73 -16.20
N GLY A 11 -9.54 -20.96 -17.49
CA GLY A 11 -10.88 -20.98 -18.06
C GLY A 11 -11.56 -19.61 -18.10
N VAL A 12 -12.84 -19.61 -18.47
CA VAL A 12 -13.63 -18.39 -18.62
C VAL A 12 -13.97 -17.85 -17.22
N GLY A 13 -13.56 -16.61 -16.92
CA GLY A 13 -14.00 -15.90 -15.73
C GLY A 13 -13.21 -16.15 -14.44
N TRP A 14 -12.07 -16.87 -14.49
CA TRP A 14 -11.24 -17.12 -13.31
C TRP A 14 -9.76 -16.81 -13.52
N TYR A 15 -9.14 -16.39 -12.43
CA TYR A 15 -7.72 -16.18 -12.28
C TYR A 15 -7.14 -17.19 -11.27
N ARG A 16 -5.88 -17.60 -11.47
CA ARG A 16 -5.13 -18.39 -10.48
C ARG A 16 -3.94 -17.57 -9.99
N GLY A 17 -3.73 -17.53 -8.67
CA GLY A 17 -2.65 -16.76 -8.07
C GLY A 17 -2.61 -16.88 -6.55
N PHE A 18 -2.06 -15.87 -5.88
CA PHE A 18 -1.92 -15.80 -4.43
C PHE A 18 -2.08 -14.37 -3.93
N SER A 19 -2.27 -14.20 -2.62
CA SER A 19 -2.29 -12.87 -2.00
C SER A 19 -0.89 -12.31 -1.87
N THR A 20 -0.70 -11.03 -2.23
CA THR A 20 0.60 -10.37 -2.03
C THR A 20 1.02 -10.32 -0.56
N LYS A 21 0.08 -10.45 0.37
CA LYS A 21 0.35 -10.58 1.81
C LYS A 21 0.71 -12.01 2.25
N ASN A 22 0.33 -13.01 1.47
CA ASN A 22 0.54 -14.42 1.79
C ASN A 22 0.76 -15.21 0.49
N ARG A 23 2.03 -15.33 0.09
CA ARG A 23 2.43 -15.97 -1.18
C ARG A 23 2.40 -17.50 -1.13
N SER A 24 2.39 -18.10 0.06
CA SER A 24 2.43 -19.56 0.21
C SER A 24 1.08 -20.21 -0.13
N VAL A 25 -0.02 -19.48 0.07
CA VAL A 25 -1.37 -19.96 -0.22
C VAL A 25 -1.76 -19.59 -1.65
N LYS A 26 -1.88 -20.59 -2.52
CA LYS A 26 -2.29 -20.46 -3.93
C LYS A 26 -3.74 -20.92 -4.09
N GLY A 27 -4.49 -20.25 -4.97
CA GLY A 27 -5.88 -20.59 -5.26
C GLY A 27 -6.40 -19.99 -6.55
N ILE A 28 -7.70 -20.18 -6.80
CA ILE A 28 -8.44 -19.53 -7.89
C ILE A 28 -9.37 -18.46 -7.33
N PHE A 29 -9.60 -17.40 -8.10
CA PHE A 29 -10.49 -16.31 -7.74
C PHE A 29 -11.20 -15.74 -8.98
N PRO A 30 -12.47 -15.33 -8.89
CA PRO A 30 -13.22 -14.88 -10.07
C PRO A 30 -12.65 -13.56 -10.60
N THR A 31 -12.64 -13.39 -11.92
CA THR A 31 -12.14 -12.18 -12.57
C THR A 31 -12.95 -10.94 -12.19
N THR A 32 -14.24 -11.11 -11.87
CA THR A 32 -15.14 -10.02 -11.48
C THR A 32 -14.81 -9.38 -10.14
N TYR A 33 -14.04 -10.07 -9.27
CA TYR A 33 -13.62 -9.56 -7.96
C TYR A 33 -12.20 -8.97 -7.97
N ILE A 34 -11.52 -8.98 -9.13
CA ILE A 34 -10.13 -8.54 -9.24
C ILE A 34 -10.00 -7.38 -10.21
N CYS A 35 -9.54 -6.25 -9.69
CA CYS A 35 -9.02 -5.15 -10.49
C CYS A 35 -7.52 -5.34 -10.71
N VAL A 36 -7.11 -5.54 -11.97
CA VAL A 36 -5.69 -5.61 -12.35
C VAL A 36 -5.11 -4.21 -12.33
N LYS A 37 -4.01 -4.01 -11.59
CA LYS A 37 -3.27 -2.76 -11.55
C LYS A 37 -1.99 -2.83 -12.38
N PRO A 38 -1.55 -1.73 -13.00
CA PRO A 38 -0.28 -1.67 -13.72
C PRO A 38 0.91 -2.01 -12.79
N CYS A 39 1.80 -2.86 -13.29
CA CYS A 39 3.03 -3.24 -12.61
C CYS A 39 4.11 -3.62 -13.62
N LYS A 40 5.37 -3.51 -13.20
CA LYS A 40 6.52 -4.08 -13.89
C LYS A 40 6.82 -5.45 -13.30
N ILE A 41 7.08 -6.43 -14.16
CA ILE A 41 7.57 -7.75 -13.75
C ILE A 41 9.10 -7.74 -13.93
N ASP A 42 9.80 -8.18 -12.90
CA ASP A 42 11.25 -8.33 -12.89
C ASP A 42 11.61 -9.79 -12.59
N ASN A 43 12.68 -10.31 -13.21
CA ASN A 43 13.09 -11.73 -13.18
C ASN A 43 12.01 -12.73 -13.64
N GLU A 44 11.81 -12.86 -14.95
CA GLU A 44 10.90 -13.87 -15.50
C GLU A 44 11.31 -15.30 -15.07
N GLY A 45 10.43 -16.03 -14.38
CA GLY A 45 10.69 -17.41 -13.95
C GLY A 45 10.28 -17.71 -12.50
N LEU A 46 11.04 -18.58 -11.83
CA LEU A 46 10.76 -19.02 -10.45
C LEU A 46 10.87 -17.90 -9.40
N PHE A 47 11.56 -16.80 -9.74
CA PHE A 47 11.83 -15.66 -8.86
C PHE A 47 11.12 -14.37 -9.31
N GLU A 48 9.97 -14.52 -9.99
CA GLU A 48 9.16 -13.40 -10.49
C GLU A 48 8.86 -12.38 -9.38
N SER A 49 9.35 -11.15 -9.57
CA SER A 49 9.11 -10.01 -8.69
C SER A 49 8.15 -9.04 -9.38
N VAL A 50 7.02 -8.78 -8.73
CA VAL A 50 6.05 -7.79 -9.23
C VAL A 50 6.25 -6.46 -8.52
N ILE A 51 6.66 -5.47 -9.30
CA ILE A 51 6.96 -4.10 -8.87
C ILE A 51 5.78 -3.21 -9.28
N PRO A 52 5.01 -2.64 -8.34
CA PRO A 52 3.97 -1.67 -8.68
C PRO A 52 4.55 -0.46 -9.41
N ILE A 53 3.86 0.05 -10.43
CA ILE A 53 4.21 1.33 -11.10
C ILE A 53 3.74 2.53 -10.26
N GLU A 54 2.92 2.27 -9.22
CA GLU A 54 2.47 3.29 -8.27
C GLU A 54 3.66 3.99 -7.60
N ASP A 55 3.51 5.30 -7.39
CA ASP A 55 4.51 6.15 -6.77
C ASP A 55 5.04 5.56 -5.46
N SER A 56 6.35 5.56 -5.28
CA SER A 56 7.01 4.95 -4.12
C SER A 56 6.54 5.56 -2.80
N VAL A 57 6.26 6.87 -2.75
CA VAL A 57 5.76 7.55 -1.56
C VAL A 57 4.32 7.11 -1.24
N VAL A 58 3.48 6.92 -2.26
CA VAL A 58 2.12 6.39 -2.06
C VAL A 58 2.16 4.97 -1.49
N ARG A 59 3.09 4.14 -2.00
CA ARG A 59 3.32 2.80 -1.47
C ARG A 59 3.81 2.85 -0.03
N GLU A 60 4.79 3.70 0.26
CA GLU A 60 5.37 3.86 1.60
C GLU A 60 4.32 4.26 2.64
N VAL A 61 3.51 5.29 2.35
CA VAL A 61 2.39 5.68 3.21
C VAL A 61 1.46 4.51 3.49
N THR A 62 1.20 3.66 2.49
CA THR A 62 0.35 2.46 2.66
C THR A 62 0.96 1.44 3.61
N LEU A 63 2.28 1.29 3.63
CA LEU A 63 2.99 0.37 4.50
C LEU A 63 3.04 0.90 5.93
N VAL A 64 3.46 2.15 6.11
CA VAL A 64 3.55 2.82 7.41
C VAL A 64 2.19 2.86 8.11
N LEU A 65 1.10 3.17 7.39
CA LEU A 65 -0.25 3.15 7.98
C LEU A 65 -0.67 1.75 8.48
N ARG A 66 -0.15 0.67 7.89
CA ARG A 66 -0.43 -0.69 8.38
C ARG A 66 0.34 -0.98 9.65
N GLU A 67 1.62 -0.61 9.68
CA GLU A 67 2.50 -0.79 10.85
C GLU A 67 1.97 0.02 12.03
N TRP A 68 1.73 1.31 11.83
CA TRP A 68 1.13 2.18 12.83
C TRP A 68 -0.28 1.73 13.22
N GLY A 69 -1.04 1.13 12.31
CA GLY A 69 -2.34 0.54 12.66
C GLY A 69 -2.25 -0.62 13.67
N ASN A 70 -1.13 -1.35 13.71
CA ASN A 70 -0.89 -2.37 14.73
C ASN A 70 -0.52 -1.72 16.07
N ILE A 71 0.39 -0.75 16.05
CA ILE A 71 0.80 0.03 17.24
C ILE A 71 -0.41 0.73 17.86
N TRP A 72 -1.23 1.37 17.04
CA TRP A 72 -2.44 2.09 17.46
C TRP A 72 -3.43 1.19 18.20
N LYS A 73 -3.60 -0.06 17.76
CA LYS A 73 -4.44 -1.04 18.48
C LYS A 73 -3.84 -1.44 19.83
N GLN A 74 -2.51 -1.59 19.92
CA GLN A 74 -1.84 -1.88 21.19
C GLN A 74 -2.02 -0.73 22.19
N LEU A 75 -1.82 0.52 21.74
CA LEU A 75 -2.03 1.70 22.59
C LEU A 75 -3.45 1.78 23.17
N TYR A 76 -4.46 1.30 22.42
CA TYR A 76 -5.83 1.21 22.94
C TYR A 76 -5.94 0.19 24.09
N VAL A 77 -5.39 -1.00 23.91
CA VAL A 77 -5.39 -2.07 24.92
C VAL A 77 -4.63 -1.63 26.18
N ASP A 78 -3.49 -0.97 25.99
CA ASP A 78 -2.62 -0.47 27.07
C ASP A 78 -3.15 0.81 27.73
N ARG A 79 -4.28 1.36 27.23
CA ARG A 79 -4.93 2.58 27.72
C ARG A 79 -4.05 3.83 27.64
N GLU A 80 -3.12 3.87 26.69
CA GLU A 80 -2.24 5.01 26.38
C GLU A 80 -3.00 6.09 25.57
N THR A 81 -4.01 6.71 26.21
CA THR A 81 -5.01 7.56 25.53
C THR A 81 -4.43 8.72 24.74
N TYR A 82 -3.40 9.40 25.27
CA TYR A 82 -2.73 10.51 24.59
C TYR A 82 -2.03 10.04 23.30
N LYS A 83 -1.19 9.00 23.39
CA LYS A 83 -0.47 8.43 22.23
C LYS A 83 -1.46 7.87 21.21
N PHE A 84 -2.51 7.19 21.66
CA PHE A 84 -3.58 6.68 20.81
C PHE A 84 -4.24 7.79 19.99
N SER A 85 -4.63 8.90 20.63
CA SER A 85 -5.27 10.04 19.96
C SER A 85 -4.31 10.73 18.98
N THR A 86 -3.06 10.95 19.41
CA THR A 86 -2.02 11.58 18.58
C THR A 86 -1.74 10.75 17.34
N LEU A 87 -1.45 9.44 17.49
CA LEU A 87 -1.19 8.56 16.35
C LEU A 87 -2.38 8.49 15.39
N SER A 88 -3.60 8.44 15.92
CA SER A 88 -4.83 8.46 15.11
C SER A 88 -4.95 9.70 14.23
N LYS A 89 -4.57 10.89 14.74
CA LYS A 89 -4.56 12.14 13.97
C LYS A 89 -3.52 12.11 12.85
N VAL A 90 -2.30 11.68 13.15
CA VAL A 90 -1.22 11.60 12.15
C VAL A 90 -1.56 10.58 11.06
N MET A 91 -2.13 9.42 11.42
CA MET A 91 -2.58 8.43 10.45
C MET A 91 -3.67 8.99 9.50
N ARG A 92 -4.62 9.77 10.01
CA ARG A 92 -5.64 10.44 9.17
C ARG A 92 -5.03 11.45 8.22
N GLU A 93 -4.07 12.24 8.68
CA GLU A 93 -3.34 13.21 7.87
C GLU A 93 -2.58 12.52 6.73
N LEU A 94 -1.84 11.45 7.02
CA LEU A 94 -1.15 10.64 6.01
C LEU A 94 -2.11 10.01 5.01
N LEU A 95 -3.27 9.53 5.46
CA LEU A 95 -4.29 8.95 4.57
C LEU A 95 -4.82 9.99 3.57
N GLU A 96 -5.05 11.22 4.04
CA GLU A 96 -5.49 12.33 3.19
C GLU A 96 -4.39 12.75 2.21
N TRP A 97 -3.14 12.85 2.65
CA TRP A 97 -2.03 13.14 1.74
C TRP A 97 -1.82 12.05 0.69
N ARG A 98 -2.01 10.78 1.05
CA ARG A 98 -2.02 9.67 0.09
C ARG A 98 -3.10 9.83 -0.96
N ARG A 99 -4.30 10.28 -0.56
CA ARG A 99 -5.41 10.57 -1.48
C ARG A 99 -5.02 11.68 -2.47
N GLN A 100 -4.40 12.75 -1.98
CA GLN A 100 -3.94 13.87 -2.81
C GLN A 100 -2.84 13.47 -3.80
N LEU A 101 -1.89 12.63 -3.38
CA LEU A 101 -0.88 12.06 -4.29
C LEU A 101 -1.52 11.27 -5.44
N LEU A 102 -2.59 10.53 -5.14
CA LEU A 102 -3.30 9.74 -6.15
C LEU A 102 -4.16 10.57 -7.10
N THR A 103 -4.66 11.73 -6.68
CA THR A 103 -5.46 12.60 -7.55
C THR A 103 -4.64 13.33 -8.60
N GLY A 104 -3.32 13.49 -8.39
CA GLY A 104 -2.40 13.99 -9.42
C GLY A 104 -2.68 15.41 -9.91
N THR A 105 -3.37 16.24 -9.11
CA THR A 105 -3.80 17.60 -9.49
C THR A 105 -2.72 18.66 -9.30
N LEU A 106 -1.53 18.29 -8.83
CA LEU A 106 -0.42 19.20 -8.53
C LEU A 106 0.57 19.26 -9.70
N THR A 107 1.24 20.40 -9.86
CA THR A 107 2.39 20.52 -10.77
C THR A 107 3.56 19.68 -10.29
N GLN A 108 4.55 19.41 -11.15
CA GLN A 108 5.71 18.59 -10.82
C GLN A 108 6.49 19.12 -9.59
N ASP A 109 6.71 20.44 -9.53
CA ASP A 109 7.43 21.06 -8.42
C ASP A 109 6.64 20.95 -7.11
N HIS A 110 5.34 21.26 -7.13
CA HIS A 110 4.49 21.11 -5.95
C HIS A 110 4.35 19.64 -5.52
N MET A 111 4.32 18.70 -6.47
CA MET A 111 4.34 17.27 -6.15
C MET A 111 5.63 16.87 -5.44
N ARG A 112 6.78 17.38 -5.86
CA ARG A 112 8.07 17.09 -5.25
C ARG A 112 8.13 17.58 -3.80
N GLU A 113 7.75 18.83 -3.56
CA GLU A 113 7.68 19.41 -2.21
C GLU A 113 6.70 18.64 -1.32
N PHE A 114 5.54 18.26 -1.87
CA PHE A 114 4.54 17.51 -1.14
C PHE A 114 5.03 16.11 -0.74
N LYS A 115 5.75 15.42 -1.64
CA LYS A 115 6.40 14.13 -1.31
C LYS A 115 7.41 14.28 -0.18
N LEU A 116 8.26 15.31 -0.21
CA LEU A 116 9.23 15.58 0.85
C LEU A 116 8.54 15.83 2.20
N LYS A 117 7.45 16.59 2.20
CA LYS A 117 6.63 16.83 3.40
C LYS A 117 6.08 15.51 3.97
N ILE A 118 5.59 14.62 3.11
CA ILE A 118 5.07 13.31 3.52
C ILE A 118 6.17 12.46 4.16
N THR A 119 7.33 12.34 3.49
CA THR A 119 8.45 11.55 4.00
C THR A 119 8.94 12.09 5.35
N SER A 120 9.09 13.40 5.49
CA SER A 120 9.48 14.01 6.77
C SER A 120 8.50 13.70 7.91
N LYS A 121 7.19 13.65 7.61
CA LYS A 121 6.17 13.29 8.61
C LYS A 121 6.24 11.81 9.01
N ILE A 122 6.52 10.93 8.06
CA ILE A 122 6.77 9.51 8.33
C ILE A 122 8.00 9.37 9.23
N ASP A 123 9.11 10.01 8.88
CA ASP A 123 10.35 9.98 9.66
C ASP A 123 10.15 10.50 11.08
N TRP A 124 9.33 11.54 11.25
CA TRP A 124 8.97 12.05 12.57
C TRP A 124 8.17 11.04 13.39
N GLY A 125 7.19 10.35 12.79
CA GLY A 125 6.34 9.39 13.50
C GLY A 125 6.98 8.02 13.74
N ASN A 126 8.07 7.70 13.03
CA ASN A 126 8.86 6.50 13.24
C ASN A 126 9.92 6.63 14.35
N ARG A 127 10.14 7.85 14.86
CA ARG A 127 10.98 8.12 16.04
C ARG A 127 10.18 7.90 17.32
#